data_AF-D5RJ46-F1
#
_entry.id   AF-D5RJ46-F1
#
_cell.length_a   1.000
_cell.length_b   1.000
_cell.length_c   1.000
_cell.angle_alpha   90.00
_cell.angle_beta   90.00
_cell.angle_gamma   90.00
#
_symmetry.space_group_name_H-M   'P 1'
#
loop_
_entity.id
_entity.type
_entity.pdbx_description
1 polymer ?
#
loop_
_entity_poly.entity_id
_entity_poly.type
_entity_poly.pdbx_seq_one_letter_code
_entity_poly.pdbx_strand_id
1 'polypeptide(L)' 'MALLLLLALPLAGCVGTPSEGPLEFWKNAFGEPLQGRPLPPGAEGAYPNLASVPPAPPRGSASEREALSAALAEAR' A
#
# COMPACT_ATOMS: atom_id res chain seq x y z
N MET A 1 22.08 28.08 19.68
CA MET A 1 21.94 27.55 18.29
C MET A 1 21.45 26.10 18.24
N ALA A 2 21.97 25.19 19.07
CA ALA A 2 21.56 23.78 19.10
C ALA A 2 20.08 23.54 19.51
N LEU A 3 19.52 24.38 20.40
CA LEU A 3 18.13 24.24 20.87
C LEU A 3 17.10 24.52 19.75
N LEU A 4 17.41 25.45 18.84
CA LEU A 4 16.59 25.76 17.67
C LEU A 4 16.58 24.63 16.64
N LEU A 5 17.71 23.91 16.49
CA LEU A 5 17.81 22.72 15.66
C LEU A 5 17.00 21.55 16.24
N LEU A 6 17.05 21.35 17.56
CA LEU A 6 16.29 20.31 18.27
C LEU A 6 14.76 20.50 18.18
N LEU A 7 14.29 21.76 18.15
CA LEU A 7 12.88 22.11 17.96
C LEU A 7 12.37 21.91 16.53
N ALA A 8 13.27 21.75 15.54
CA ALA A 8 12.91 21.55 14.13
C ALA A 8 12.75 20.06 13.74
N LEU A 9 13.27 19.12 14.54
CA LEU A 9 13.15 17.69 14.28
C LEU A 9 11.70 17.14 14.20
N PRO A 10 10.71 17.58 15.00
CA PRO A 10 9.37 17.01 14.92
C PRO A 10 8.61 17.41 13.65
N LEU A 11 9.01 18.47 12.93
CA LEU A 11 8.39 18.85 11.65
C LEU A 11 8.94 18.08 10.45
N ALA A 12 10.10 17.42 10.58
CA ALA A 12 10.70 16.63 9.49
C ALA A 12 10.07 15.22 9.35
N GLY A 13 9.21 14.81 10.30
CA GLY A 13 8.63 13.45 10.35
C GLY A 13 7.30 13.27 9.60
N CYS A 14 6.71 14.32 9.02
CA CYS A 14 5.38 14.26 8.36
C CYS A 14 5.40 14.72 6.90
N VAL A 15 6.55 14.67 6.23
CA VAL A 15 6.60 14.84 4.78
C VAL A 15 6.21 13.53 4.11
N GLY A 16 4.92 13.40 3.74
CA GLY A 16 4.54 12.49 2.65
C GLY A 16 5.44 12.75 1.45
N THR A 17 5.73 11.73 0.64
CA THR A 17 6.60 11.93 -0.51
C THR A 17 6.04 13.06 -1.39
N PRO A 18 6.89 13.84 -2.11
CA PRO A 18 6.41 14.93 -2.96
C PRO A 18 5.31 14.52 -3.95
N SER A 19 5.19 13.23 -4.23
CA SER A 19 4.20 12.57 -5.08
C SER A 19 2.93 12.06 -4.37
N GLU A 20 2.83 12.17 -3.05
CA GLU A 20 1.71 11.63 -2.24
C GLU A 20 0.77 12.72 -1.69
N GLY A 21 0.97 13.98 -2.09
CA GLY A 21 0.00 15.04 -1.78
C GLY A 21 -1.39 14.71 -2.38
N PRO A 22 -2.50 15.17 -1.78
CA PRO A 22 -3.85 14.89 -2.28
C PRO A 22 -4.06 15.25 -3.76
N LEU A 23 -3.43 16.34 -4.21
CA LEU A 23 -3.46 16.77 -5.61
C LEU A 23 -2.72 15.80 -6.54
N GLU A 24 -1.54 15.32 -6.12
CA GLU A 24 -0.74 14.37 -6.89
C GLU A 24 -1.42 13.01 -6.95
N PHE A 25 -2.01 12.55 -5.85
CA PHE A 25 -2.91 11.39 -5.85
C PHE A 25 -4.03 11.56 -6.87
N TRP A 26 -4.76 12.68 -6.84
CA TRP A 26 -5.86 12.93 -7.77
C TRP A 26 -5.41 12.93 -9.24
N LYS A 27 -4.29 13.60 -9.53
CA LYS A 27 -3.69 13.64 -10.86
C LYS A 27 -3.28 12.26 -11.36
N ASN A 28 -2.74 11.42 -10.48
CA ASN A 28 -2.32 10.06 -10.84
C ASN A 28 -3.51 9.08 -10.94
N ALA A 29 -4.56 9.28 -10.13
CA ALA A 29 -5.74 8.44 -10.09
C ALA A 29 -6.77 8.75 -11.20
N PHE A 30 -6.81 9.99 -11.70
CA PHE A 30 -7.84 10.44 -12.65
C PHE A 30 -7.31 11.34 -13.79
N GLY A 31 -6.04 11.69 -13.79
CA GLY A 31 -5.48 12.66 -14.75
C GLY A 31 -5.04 12.06 -16.09
N GLU A 32 -4.34 12.90 -16.85
CA GLU A 32 -3.76 12.61 -18.17
C GLU A 32 -3.16 11.20 -18.34
N PRO A 33 -2.38 10.64 -17.40
CA PRO A 33 -1.75 9.32 -17.59
C PRO A 33 -2.73 8.17 -17.80
N LEU A 34 -4.01 8.35 -17.44
CA LEU A 34 -5.05 7.34 -17.59
C LEU A 34 -5.99 7.60 -18.77
N GLN A 35 -5.87 8.74 -19.47
CA GLN A 35 -6.72 9.04 -20.61
C GLN A 35 -6.50 8.04 -21.74
N GLY A 36 -7.60 7.59 -22.35
CA GLY A 36 -7.58 6.64 -23.46
C GLY A 36 -7.16 5.22 -23.11
N ARG A 37 -6.85 4.93 -21.84
CA ARG A 37 -6.59 3.55 -21.40
C ARG A 37 -7.91 2.79 -21.37
N PRO A 38 -7.97 1.56 -21.92
CA PRO A 38 -9.16 0.72 -21.79
C PRO A 38 -9.40 0.42 -20.31
N LEU A 39 -10.68 0.27 -19.95
CA LEU A 39 -11.05 -0.21 -18.63
C LEU A 39 -10.39 -1.57 -18.35
N PRO A 40 -10.00 -1.85 -17.10
CA PRO A 40 -9.50 -3.17 -16.75
C PRO A 40 -10.59 -4.23 -17.01
N PRO A 41 -10.19 -5.47 -17.33
CA PRO A 41 -11.15 -6.55 -17.50
C PRO A 41 -12.02 -6.69 -16.23
N GLY A 42 -13.33 -6.80 -16.42
CA GLY A 42 -14.29 -6.91 -15.31
C GLY A 42 -14.76 -5.58 -14.71
N ALA A 43 -14.35 -4.42 -15.24
CA ALA A 43 -14.80 -3.10 -14.75
C ALA A 43 -16.31 -2.83 -14.89
N GLU A 44 -16.97 -3.49 -15.85
CA GLU A 44 -18.43 -3.42 -16.08
C GLU A 44 -19.22 -4.28 -15.07
N GLY A 45 -18.53 -5.15 -14.31
CA GLY A 45 -19.16 -6.01 -13.33
C GLY A 45 -19.55 -5.25 -12.07
N ALA A 46 -20.52 -5.79 -11.32
CA ALA A 46 -20.80 -5.31 -9.98
C ALA A 46 -19.53 -5.48 -9.11
N TYR A 47 -19.14 -4.42 -8.40
CA TYR A 47 -18.02 -4.52 -7.47
C TYR A 47 -18.36 -5.57 -6.41
N PRO A 48 -17.45 -6.53 -6.12
CA PRO A 48 -17.71 -7.56 -5.13
C PRO A 48 -18.01 -6.89 -3.78
N ASN A 49 -19.19 -7.16 -3.22
CA ASN A 49 -19.54 -6.69 -1.88
C ASN A 49 -18.80 -7.55 -0.83
N LEU A 50 -18.76 -7.10 0.42
CA LEU A 50 -18.10 -7.86 1.49
C LEU A 50 -18.68 -9.27 1.71
N ALA A 51 -19.91 -9.54 1.27
CA ALA A 51 -20.51 -10.87 1.34
C ALA A 51 -19.99 -11.83 0.25
N SER A 52 -19.37 -11.31 -0.80
CA SER A 52 -18.68 -12.11 -1.83
C SER A 52 -17.24 -12.47 -1.46
N VAL A 53 -16.70 -11.87 -0.38
CA VAL A 53 -15.37 -12.21 0.12
C VAL A 53 -15.45 -13.58 0.79
N PRO A 54 -14.71 -14.60 0.31
CA PRO A 54 -14.70 -15.90 0.95
C PRO A 54 -14.12 -15.79 2.36
N PRO A 55 -14.47 -16.72 3.28
CA PRO A 55 -13.86 -16.74 4.59
C PRO A 55 -12.33 -16.85 4.48
N ALA A 56 -11.65 -16.24 5.45
CA ALA A 56 -10.19 -16.34 5.52
C ALA A 56 -9.78 -17.82 5.56
N PRO A 57 -8.73 -18.21 4.81
CA PRO A 57 -8.23 -19.57 4.87
C PRO A 57 -7.73 -19.89 6.29
N PRO A 58 -7.74 -21.17 6.69
CA PRO A 58 -7.17 -21.57 7.97
C PRO A 58 -5.71 -21.13 8.04
N ARG A 59 -5.28 -20.68 9.21
CA ARG A 59 -3.86 -20.44 9.45
C ARG A 59 -3.14 -21.78 9.40
N GLY A 60 -2.02 -21.82 8.67
CA GLY A 60 -1.09 -22.95 8.74
C GLY A 60 -0.60 -23.18 10.17
N SER A 61 -0.13 -24.39 10.44
CA SER A 61 0.43 -24.76 11.73
C SER A 61 1.60 -23.83 12.13
N ALA A 62 1.93 -23.81 13.43
CA ALA A 62 3.07 -23.03 13.90
C ALA A 62 4.38 -23.48 13.22
N SER A 63 4.60 -24.79 13.10
CA SER A 63 5.80 -25.37 12.49
C SER A 63 5.93 -25.05 11.00
N GLU A 64 4.84 -25.08 10.23
CA GLU A 64 4.86 -24.69 8.81
C GLU A 64 5.25 -23.21 8.64
N ARG A 65 4.77 -22.35 9.53
CA ARG A 65 5.11 -20.92 9.50
C ARG A 65 6.56 -20.67 9.89
N GLU A 66 7.09 -21.40 10.85
CA GLU A 66 8.51 -21.35 11.24
C GLU A 66 9.41 -21.84 10.11
N ALA A 67 9.08 -22.96 9.48
CA ALA A 67 9.83 -23.50 8.35
C ALA A 67 9.86 -22.53 7.16
N LEU A 68 8.71 -21.91 6.83
CA LEU A 68 8.64 -20.89 5.79
C LEU A 68 9.49 -19.66 6.14
N SER A 69 9.47 -19.24 7.40
CA SER A 69 10.25 -18.08 7.86
C SER A 69 11.74 -18.32 7.74
N ALA A 70 12.22 -19.52 8.11
CA ALA A 70 13.61 -19.91 7.93
C ALA A 70 13.99 -19.96 6.44
N ALA A 71 13.16 -20.60 5.59
CA ALA A 71 13.43 -20.67 4.15
C ALA A 71 13.54 -19.30 3.48
N LEU A 72 12.71 -18.33 3.89
CA LEU A 72 12.78 -16.95 3.39
C LEU A 72 14.00 -16.18 3.90
N ALA A 73 14.49 -16.48 5.11
CA ALA A 73 15.69 -15.86 5.65
C ALA A 73 16.94 -16.30 4.88
N GLU A 74 17.04 -17.58 4.52
CA GLU A 74 18.13 -18.14 3.71
C GLU A 74 18.10 -17.67 2.24
N ALA A 75 16.94 -17.25 1.73
CA ALA A 75 16.78 -16.82 0.35
C ALA A 75 17.17 -15.34 0.09
N ARG A 76 17.60 -14.62 1.14
CA ARG A 76 17.98 -13.19 1.09
C ARG A 76 19.47 -13.01 0.86
#